data_AF-A0A953JS29-F1
#
_entry.id   AF-A0A953JS29-F1
#
_cell.length_a   1.000
_cell.length_b   1.000
_cell.length_c   1.000
_cell.angle_alpha   90.00
_cell.angle_beta   90.00
_cell.angle_gamma   90.00
#
_symmetry.space_group_name_H-M   'P 1'
#
loop_
_entity.id
_entity.type
_entity.pdbx_description
1 polymer ?
#
loop_
_entity_poly.entity_id
_entity_poly.type
_entity_poly.pdbx_seq_one_letter_code
_entity_poly.pdbx_strand_id
1 'polypeptide(L)'
;MAVKTTQAEVGVDAGEVTEGVHQFIEKLQGTEKAALGAVRRFVDTVNDAFPDISEDGPRRQIIEAAFGMTEKIVEASNKLAVSLVDLTGSAIEGQAGSSS
;
A
#
# COMPACT_ATOMS: atom_id res chain seq x y z
N MET A 1 -4.04 44.34 -29.58
CA MET A 1 -3.78 43.81 -28.22
C MET A 1 -3.68 42.29 -28.35
N ALA A 2 -2.48 41.74 -28.17
CA ALA A 2 -2.28 40.29 -28.24
C ALA A 2 -2.43 39.71 -26.83
N VAL A 3 -3.43 38.86 -26.63
CA VAL A 3 -3.58 38.06 -25.41
C VAL A 3 -2.49 37.00 -25.47
N LYS A 4 -1.43 37.16 -24.67
CA LYS A 4 -0.50 36.09 -24.35
C LYS A 4 -1.19 35.18 -23.35
N THR A 5 -1.77 34.09 -23.84
CA THR A 5 -2.16 32.96 -23.01
C THR A 5 -0.88 32.35 -22.45
N THR A 6 -0.62 32.57 -21.15
CA THR A 6 0.45 31.90 -20.43
C THR A 6 0.06 30.44 -20.29
N GLN A 7 0.77 29.58 -21.01
CA GLN A 7 0.71 28.13 -20.83
C GLN A 7 1.37 27.82 -19.48
N ALA A 8 0.56 27.38 -18.51
CA ALA A 8 1.08 26.77 -17.30
C ALA A 8 1.69 25.43 -17.72
N GLU A 9 3.01 25.42 -17.89
CA GLU A 9 3.73 24.16 -17.96
C GLU A 9 3.61 23.52 -16.58
N VAL A 10 2.74 22.51 -16.46
CA VAL A 10 2.78 21.59 -15.34
C VAL A 10 4.02 20.73 -15.55
N GLY A 11 5.18 21.32 -15.28
CA GLY A 11 6.43 20.61 -15.13
C GLY A 11 6.25 19.73 -13.90
N VAL A 12 6.00 18.44 -14.14
CA VAL A 12 6.02 17.43 -13.10
C VAL A 12 7.47 17.39 -12.61
N ASP A 13 7.73 18.06 -11.49
CA ASP A 13 9.05 18.07 -10.85
C ASP A 13 9.32 16.66 -10.34
N ALA A 14 10.38 16.03 -10.86
CA ALA A 14 10.76 14.67 -10.47
C ALA A 14 11.02 14.56 -8.96
N GLY A 15 11.45 15.66 -8.31
CA GLY A 15 11.58 15.74 -6.85
C GLY A 15 10.24 15.63 -6.13
N GLU A 16 9.24 16.42 -6.54
CA GLU A 16 7.88 16.39 -5.99
C GLU A 16 7.19 15.03 -6.16
N VAL A 17 7.38 14.37 -7.31
CA VAL A 17 6.83 13.01 -7.54
C VAL A 17 7.50 11.97 -6.64
N THR A 18 8.83 12.04 -6.53
CA THR A 18 9.59 11.07 -5.71
C THR A 18 9.23 11.21 -4.24
N GLU A 19 9.06 12.44 -3.74
CA GLU A 19 8.66 12.72 -2.37
C GLU A 19 7.19 12.29 -2.09
N GLY A 20 6.29 12.50 -3.05
CA GLY A 20 4.91 12.00 -2.97
C GLY A 20 4.83 10.47 -2.90
N VAL A 21 5.66 9.77 -3.67
CA VAL A 21 5.75 8.30 -3.64
C VAL A 21 6.36 7.81 -2.33
N HIS A 22 7.39 8.49 -1.80
CA HIS A 22 7.96 8.15 -0.50
C HIS A 22 6.93 8.29 0.62
N GLN A 23 6.18 9.40 0.64
CA GLN A 23 5.11 9.62 1.62
C GLN A 23 3.98 8.60 1.48
N PHE A 24 3.66 8.16 0.26
CA PHE A 24 2.68 7.11 0.02
C PHE A 24 3.15 5.77 0.61
N ILE A 25 4.41 5.39 0.37
CA ILE A 25 5.00 4.16 0.91
C ILE A 25 4.99 4.19 2.45
N GLU A 26 5.38 5.30 3.07
CA GLU A 26 5.35 5.43 4.53
C GLU A 26 3.93 5.29 5.10
N LYS A 27 2.93 5.91 4.46
CA LYS A 27 1.51 5.76 4.84
C LYS A 27 1.01 4.33 4.67
N LEU A 28 1.45 3.64 3.62
CA LEU A 28 1.11 2.25 3.37
C LEU A 28 1.69 1.35 4.47
N GLN A 29 2.96 1.49 4.80
CA GLN A 29 3.61 0.76 5.90
C GLN A 29 2.92 1.00 7.24
N GLY A 30 2.53 2.25 7.52
CA GLY A 30 1.74 2.60 8.71
C GLY A 30 0.39 1.88 8.75
N THR A 31 -0.28 1.80 7.59
CA THR A 31 -1.58 1.12 7.44
C THR A 31 -1.44 -0.40 7.58
N GLU A 32 -0.41 -1.02 7.00
CA GLU A 32 -0.12 -2.45 7.15
C GLU A 32 0.12 -2.82 8.61
N LYS A 33 0.89 -1.99 9.34
CA LYS A 33 1.12 -2.19 10.78
C LYS A 33 -0.18 -2.09 11.59
N ALA A 34 -1.05 -1.13 11.26
CA ALA A 34 -2.35 -1.01 11.89
C ALA A 34 -3.26 -2.21 11.59
N ALA A 35 -3.26 -2.70 10.34
CA ALA A 35 -4.00 -3.89 9.93
C ALA A 35 -3.52 -5.14 10.68
N LEU A 36 -2.21 -5.37 10.78
CA LEU A 36 -1.65 -6.46 11.59
C LEU A 36 -2.05 -6.36 13.07
N GLY A 37 -2.08 -5.15 13.63
CA GLY A 37 -2.58 -4.90 14.98
C GLY A 37 -4.05 -5.26 15.15
N ALA A 38 -4.90 -4.96 14.16
CA ALA A 38 -6.31 -5.33 14.16
C ALA A 38 -6.52 -6.85 14.07
N VAL A 39 -5.71 -7.54 13.27
CA VAL A 39 -5.75 -9.01 13.13
C VAL A 39 -5.37 -9.69 14.44
N ARG A 40 -4.33 -9.21 15.13
CA ARG A 40 -3.96 -9.74 16.46
C ARG A 40 -5.10 -9.60 17.47
N ARG A 41 -5.73 -8.42 17.54
CA ARG A 41 -6.88 -8.19 18.42
C ARG A 41 -8.08 -9.06 18.06
N PHE A 42 -8.29 -9.32 16.77
CA PHE A 42 -9.33 -10.24 16.31
C PHE A 42 -9.04 -11.68 16.79
N VAL A 43 -7.80 -12.15 16.65
CA VAL A 43 -7.38 -13.46 17.17
C VAL A 43 -7.60 -13.55 18.68
N ASP A 44 -7.22 -12.52 19.45
CA ASP A 44 -7.46 -12.47 20.89
C ASP A 44 -8.97 -12.53 21.21
N THR A 45 -9.80 -11.77 20.48
CA THR A 45 -11.27 -11.78 20.64
C THR A 45 -11.86 -13.16 20.33
N VAL A 46 -11.34 -13.84 19.31
CA VAL A 46 -11.78 -15.20 18.93
C VAL A 46 -11.34 -16.22 19.97
N ASN A 47 -10.13 -16.07 20.54
CA ASN A 47 -9.66 -16.90 21.64
C ASN A 47 -10.52 -16.72 22.90
N ASP A 48 -10.96 -15.50 23.21
CA ASP A 48 -11.82 -15.21 24.36
C ASP A 48 -13.26 -15.72 24.15
N ALA A 49 -13.79 -15.63 22.92
CA ALA A 49 -15.17 -15.97 22.61
C ALA A 49 -15.41 -17.46 22.34
N PHE A 50 -14.41 -18.17 21.81
CA PHE A 50 -14.52 -19.59 21.47
C PHE A 50 -13.66 -20.43 22.42
N PRO A 51 -14.28 -21.17 23.37
CA PRO A 51 -13.53 -22.04 24.25
C PRO A 51 -12.77 -23.11 23.46
N ASP A 52 -11.69 -23.61 24.05
CA ASP A 52 -10.78 -24.55 23.40
C ASP A 52 -11.41 -25.95 23.34
N ILE A 53 -12.30 -26.18 22.37
CA ILE A 53 -13.11 -27.41 22.32
C ILE A 53 -12.36 -28.54 21.59
N SER A 54 -11.45 -28.22 20.65
CA SER A 54 -10.64 -29.18 19.87
C SER A 54 -9.54 -28.46 19.06
N GLU A 55 -8.41 -29.13 18.77
CA GLU A 55 -7.29 -28.58 17.97
C GLU A 55 -7.68 -28.14 16.54
N ASP A 56 -8.70 -28.78 15.94
CA ASP A 56 -9.26 -28.44 14.60
C ASP A 56 -10.63 -27.71 14.69
N GLY A 57 -10.94 -27.14 15.86
CA GLY A 57 -12.21 -26.52 16.15
C GLY A 57 -12.49 -25.22 15.37
N PRO A 58 -13.72 -24.69 15.47
CA PRO A 58 -14.15 -23.47 14.79
C PRO A 58 -13.21 -22.27 15.03
N ARG A 59 -12.62 -22.20 16.23
CA ARG A 59 -11.64 -21.18 16.61
C ARG A 59 -10.44 -21.14 15.65
N ARG A 60 -9.85 -22.30 15.35
CA ARG A 60 -8.66 -22.39 14.47
C ARG A 60 -9.00 -22.01 13.03
N GLN A 61 -10.13 -22.49 12.52
CA GLN A 61 -10.58 -22.17 11.16
C GLN A 61 -10.84 -20.67 10.97
N ILE A 62 -11.43 -20.00 11.98
CA ILE A 62 -11.66 -18.56 11.96
C ILE A 62 -10.33 -17.78 11.98
N ILE A 63 -9.39 -18.21 12.83
CA ILE A 63 -8.05 -17.61 12.93
C ILE A 63 -7.30 -17.77 11.60
N GLU A 64 -7.25 -18.99 11.06
CA GLU A 64 -6.57 -19.29 9.78
C GLU A 64 -7.20 -18.51 8.62
N ALA A 65 -8.53 -18.38 8.56
CA ALA A 65 -9.21 -17.57 7.55
C ALA A 65 -8.83 -16.08 7.65
N ALA A 66 -8.74 -15.52 8.86
CA ALA A 66 -8.34 -14.13 9.08
C ALA A 66 -6.87 -13.89 8.70
N PHE A 67 -5.97 -14.82 9.03
CA PHE A 67 -4.58 -14.76 8.60
C PHE A 67 -4.46 -14.86 7.07
N GLY A 68 -5.15 -15.82 6.44
CA GLY A 68 -5.12 -15.98 4.99
C GLY A 68 -5.69 -14.79 4.22
N MET A 69 -6.72 -14.11 4.74
CA MET A 69 -7.20 -12.84 4.17
C MET A 69 -6.16 -11.73 4.32
N THR A 70 -5.52 -11.64 5.48
CA THR A 70 -4.49 -10.62 5.76
C THR A 70 -3.27 -10.80 4.85
N GLU A 71 -2.80 -12.03 4.66
CA GLU A 71 -1.69 -12.34 3.75
C GLU A 71 -1.97 -11.85 2.33
N LYS A 72 -3.18 -12.09 1.81
CA LYS A 72 -3.58 -11.60 0.48
C LYS A 72 -3.60 -10.07 0.38
N ILE A 73 -4.03 -9.38 1.43
CA ILE A 73 -4.05 -7.91 1.48
C ILE A 73 -2.63 -7.35 1.48
N VAL A 74 -1.73 -7.94 2.28
CA VAL A 74 -0.32 -7.53 2.32
C VAL A 74 0.37 -7.80 0.98
N GLU A 75 0.12 -8.96 0.37
CA GLU A 75 0.66 -9.29 -0.95
C GLU A 75 0.20 -8.30 -2.03
N ALA A 76 -1.10 -7.95 -2.04
CA ALA A 76 -1.64 -6.96 -2.97
C ALA A 76 -1.06 -5.55 -2.73
N SER A 77 -0.87 -5.16 -1.47
CA SER A 77 -0.30 -3.86 -1.09
C SER A 77 1.16 -3.74 -1.54
N ASN A 78 1.96 -4.79 -1.35
CA ASN A 78 3.34 -4.84 -1.79
C ASN A 78 3.45 -4.77 -3.33
N LYS A 79 2.60 -5.51 -4.06
CA LYS A 79 2.54 -5.44 -5.54
C LYS A 79 2.22 -4.03 -6.05
N LEU A 80 1.30 -3.34 -5.37
CA LEU A 80 0.94 -1.96 -5.68
C LEU A 80 2.11 -1.01 -5.42
N ALA A 81 2.81 -1.16 -4.28
CA ALA A 81 3.98 -0.35 -3.95
C ALA A 81 5.10 -0.50 -5.00
N VAL A 82 5.44 -1.73 -5.39
CA VAL A 82 6.45 -2.01 -6.43
C VAL A 82 6.04 -1.38 -7.76
N SER A 83 4.77 -1.58 -8.18
CA SER A 83 4.27 -1.02 -9.43
C SER A 83 4.33 0.51 -9.45
N LEU A 84 4.08 1.17 -8.31
CA LEU A 84 4.13 2.62 -8.19
C LEU A 84 5.57 3.14 -8.32
N VAL A 85 6.53 2.44 -7.73
CA VAL A 85 7.97 2.77 -7.85
C VAL A 85 8.43 2.60 -9.30
N ASP A 86 8.07 1.50 -9.96
CA ASP A 86 8.44 1.21 -11.35
C ASP A 86 7.87 2.24 -12.34
N LEU A 87 6.60 2.61 -12.16
CA LEU A 87 5.94 3.65 -12.96
C LEU A 87 6.62 5.02 -12.79
N THR A 88 7.01 5.33 -11.55
CA THR A 88 7.68 6.59 -11.23
C THR A 88 9.09 6.62 -11.82
N GLY A 89 9.86 5.54 -11.70
CA GLY A 89 11.17 5.41 -12.33
C GLY A 89 11.10 5.57 -13.85
N SER A 90 10.15 4.88 -14.49
CA SER A 90 9.93 4.96 -15.93
C SER A 90 9.53 6.37 -16.41
N ALA A 91 8.72 7.08 -15.62
CA ALA A 91 8.30 8.44 -15.94
C ALA A 91 9.46 9.45 -15.85
N ILE A 92 10.35 9.28 -14.88
CA ILE A 92 11.54 10.13 -14.69
C ILE A 92 12.58 9.84 -15.80
N GLU A 93 12.81 8.57 -16.14
CA GLU A 93 13.72 8.19 -17.23
C GLU A 93 13.23 8.67 -18.61
N GLY A 94 11.91 8.58 -18.87
CA GLY A 94 11.29 9.08 -20.09
C GLY A 94 11.41 10.60 -20.27
N GLN A 95 11.47 11.37 -19.17
CA GLN A 95 11.66 12.82 -19.19
C GLN A 95 13.12 13.19 -19.52
N ALA A 96 14.10 12.44 -19.01
CA ALA A 96 15.53 12.67 -19.26
C ALA A 96 15.95 12.39 -20.71
N GLY A 97 15.30 11.42 -21.37
CA GLY A 97 15.55 11.07 -22.78
C GLY A 97 14.94 12.02 -23.81
N SER A 98 14.07 12.95 -23.38
CA SER A 98 13.35 13.89 -24.26
C SER A 98 14.14 15.19 -24.57
N SER A 99 15.35 15.33 -24.03
CA SER A 99 16.15 16.58 -24.04
C SER A 99 17.39 16.55 -24.96
N SER A 100 17.48 15.62 -25.91
CA SER A 100 18.59 15.53 -26.89
C SER A 100 18.12 15.66 -28.33
#